data_AF-A0A919YMH6-F1
#
_entry.id   AF-A0A919YMH6-F1
#
_cell.length_a   1.000
_cell.length_b   1.000
_cell.length_c   1.000
_cell.angle_alpha   90.00
_cell.angle_beta   90.00
_cell.angle_gamma   90.00
#
_symmetry.space_group_name_H-M   'P 1'
#
loop_
_entity.id
_entity.type
_entity.pdbx_description
1 polymer ?
#
loop_
_entity_poly.entity_id
_entity_poly.type
_entity_poly.pdbx_seq_one_letter_code
_entity_poly.pdbx_strand_id
1 'polypeptide(L)'
;MGGYGAIRNGLKYNTRFAGIIALSAALIPYKIANASPDFTHNSMRQPYFQSVFGDLTKLLGSDKDPEALIKQLAAADKQLPNMYLSCGTEDFLYDVNLRYHQFLLSEAIEHTYKEKPGDHTWEFWDEGIEDALNWISALPSTKE
;
A
#
# COMPACT_ATOMS: atom_id res chain seq x y z
N MET A 1 8.02 -6.40 3.25
CA MET A 1 7.32 -5.46 4.14
C MET A 1 5.82 -5.71 4.11
N GLY A 2 5.16 -5.61 5.28
CA GLY A 2 3.75 -5.99 5.49
C GLY A 2 2.74 -5.08 4.79
N GLY A 3 2.83 -3.76 4.95
CA GLY A 3 1.85 -2.81 4.41
C GLY A 3 1.66 -2.87 2.88
N TYR A 4 2.76 -2.91 2.12
CA TYR A 4 2.69 -3.12 0.66
C TYR A 4 2.02 -4.46 0.30
N GLY A 5 2.38 -5.53 1.03
CA GLY A 5 1.80 -6.86 0.82
C GLY A 5 0.30 -6.89 1.10
N ALA A 6 -0.15 -6.24 2.17
CA ALA A 6 -1.56 -6.11 2.52
C ALA A 6 -2.35 -5.39 1.42
N ILE A 7 -1.86 -4.24 0.94
CA ILE A 7 -2.49 -3.49 -0.15
C ILE A 7 -2.56 -4.32 -1.42
N ARG A 8 -1.43 -4.88 -1.86
CA ARG A 8 -1.38 -5.69 -3.09
C ARG A 8 -2.34 -6.88 -3.01
N ASN A 9 -2.28 -7.66 -1.93
CA ASN A 9 -3.10 -8.87 -1.80
C ASN A 9 -4.58 -8.52 -1.64
N GLY A 10 -4.89 -7.49 -0.86
CA GLY A 10 -6.26 -7.00 -0.70
C GLY A 10 -6.87 -6.59 -2.04
N LEU A 11 -6.15 -5.83 -2.86
CA LEU A 11 -6.65 -5.40 -4.18
C LEU A 11 -6.70 -6.56 -5.18
N LYS A 12 -5.62 -7.33 -5.31
CA LYS A 12 -5.54 -8.45 -6.26
C LYS A 12 -6.59 -9.53 -5.98
N TYR A 13 -6.89 -9.77 -4.71
CA TYR A 13 -7.87 -10.75 -4.25
C TYR A 13 -9.05 -10.05 -3.56
N ASN A 14 -9.56 -8.97 -4.17
CA ASN A 14 -10.58 -8.06 -3.61
C ASN A 14 -11.86 -8.74 -3.12
N THR A 15 -12.21 -9.93 -3.60
CA THR A 15 -13.38 -10.67 -3.13
C THR A 15 -13.12 -11.49 -1.86
N ARG A 16 -11.90 -11.49 -1.32
CA ARG A 16 -11.52 -12.30 -0.13
C ARG A 16 -11.35 -11.48 1.14
N PHE A 17 -11.29 -10.16 1.03
CA PHE A 17 -10.97 -9.27 2.14
C PHE A 17 -11.97 -8.11 2.18
N ALA A 18 -12.66 -7.95 3.31
CA ALA A 18 -13.57 -6.82 3.52
C ALA A 18 -12.83 -5.48 3.77
N GLY A 19 -11.59 -5.56 4.24
CA GLY A 19 -10.77 -4.39 4.54
C GLY A 19 -9.27 -4.68 4.45
N ILE A 20 -8.50 -3.63 4.22
CA ILE A 20 -7.04 -3.60 4.13
C ILE A 20 -6.55 -2.65 5.21
N ILE A 21 -5.61 -3.12 6.04
CA ILE A 21 -4.86 -2.28 6.97
C ILE A 21 -3.41 -2.25 6.49
N ALA A 22 -2.86 -1.05 6.31
CA ALA A 22 -1.46 -0.85 5.97
C ALA A 22 -0.84 0.24 6.86
N LEU A 23 0.13 -0.18 7.67
CA LEU A 23 0.92 0.70 8.53
C LEU A 23 2.32 0.89 7.91
N SER A 24 2.75 2.13 7.73
CA SER A 24 4.03 2.53 7.14
C SER A 24 4.38 1.74 5.87
N ALA A 25 3.54 1.78 4.84
CA ALA A 25 3.69 0.88 3.70
C ALA A 25 4.86 1.30 2.77
N ALA A 26 5.73 0.36 2.39
CA ALA A 26 6.77 0.58 1.38
C ALA A 26 6.21 0.55 -0.05
N LEU A 27 5.49 1.62 -0.42
CA LEU A 27 4.85 1.81 -1.72
C LEU A 27 5.84 2.35 -2.76
N ILE A 28 6.86 1.54 -3.06
CA ILE A 28 7.99 1.90 -3.92
C ILE A 28 8.01 1.33 -5.36
N PRO A 29 7.00 0.62 -5.92
CA PRO A 29 7.08 0.12 -7.29
C PRO A 29 7.50 1.16 -8.34
N TYR A 30 7.00 2.39 -8.24
CA TYR A 30 7.39 3.48 -9.15
C TYR A 30 8.85 3.94 -9.00
N LYS A 31 9.47 3.75 -7.84
CA LYS A 31 10.89 4.09 -7.61
C LYS A 31 11.83 3.05 -8.22
N ILE A 32 11.40 1.79 -8.30
CA ILE A 32 12.24 0.66 -8.73
C ILE A 32 11.93 0.20 -10.17
N ALA A 33 10.83 0.65 -10.76
CA ALA A 33 10.49 0.36 -12.15
C ALA A 33 11.60 0.88 -13.07
N ASN A 34 12.00 0.06 -14.04
CA ASN A 34 13.11 0.35 -14.96
C ASN A 34 14.45 0.68 -14.27
N ALA A 35 14.64 0.27 -13.02
CA ALA A 35 15.89 0.50 -12.30
C ALA A 35 17.10 -0.06 -13.06
N SER A 36 18.15 0.76 -13.19
CA SER A 36 19.42 0.35 -13.78
C SER A 36 20.12 -0.70 -12.92
N PRO A 37 21.05 -1.49 -13.45
CA PRO A 37 21.80 -2.49 -12.67
C PRO A 37 22.52 -1.93 -11.44
N ASP A 38 22.94 -0.67 -11.48
CA ASP A 38 23.63 0.03 -10.38
C ASP A 38 22.68 0.68 -9.37
N PHE A 39 21.36 0.62 -9.60
CA PHE A 39 20.38 1.19 -8.70
C PHE A 39 20.44 0.54 -7.32
N THR A 40 20.37 1.39 -6.29
CA THR A 40 20.27 0.96 -4.90
C THR A 40 19.16 1.72 -4.18
N HIS A 41 18.44 1.02 -3.30
CA HIS A 41 17.43 1.61 -2.45
C HIS A 41 17.42 0.88 -1.11
N ASN A 42 17.59 1.62 -0.01
CA ASN A 42 17.70 1.08 1.36
C ASN A 42 18.69 -0.10 1.43
N SER A 43 19.89 0.10 0.91
CA SER A 43 20.98 -0.90 0.85
C SER A 43 20.71 -2.13 -0.03
N MET A 44 19.53 -2.23 -0.66
CA MET A 44 19.21 -3.31 -1.59
C MET A 44 19.54 -2.89 -3.03
N ARG A 45 20.21 -3.78 -3.76
CA ARG A 45 20.60 -3.57 -5.16
C ARG A 45 19.49 -4.01 -6.11
N GLN A 46 19.52 -3.52 -7.34
CA GLN A 46 18.56 -3.88 -8.37
C GLN A 46 18.26 -5.40 -8.49
N PRO A 47 19.23 -6.33 -8.44
CA PRO A 47 18.94 -7.76 -8.57
C PRO A 47 18.03 -8.32 -7.47
N TYR A 48 18.04 -7.73 -6.27
CA TYR A 48 17.09 -8.07 -5.21
C TYR A 48 15.66 -7.67 -5.62
N PHE A 49 15.48 -6.46 -6.15
CA PHE A 49 14.16 -6.03 -6.60
C PHE A 49 13.68 -6.90 -7.77
N GLN A 50 14.58 -7.26 -8.70
CA GLN A 50 14.23 -8.16 -9.79
C GLN A 50 13.80 -9.55 -9.29
N SER A 51 14.42 -10.10 -8.25
CA SER A 51 14.02 -11.41 -7.70
C SER A 51 12.64 -11.38 -7.02
N VAL A 52 12.25 -10.24 -6.43
CA VAL A 52 10.95 -10.06 -5.77
C VAL A 52 9.84 -9.69 -6.76
N PHE A 53 10.12 -8.76 -7.68
CA PHE A 53 9.12 -8.15 -8.56
C PHE A 53 9.09 -8.77 -9.97
N GLY A 54 10.14 -9.49 -10.36
CA GLY A 54 10.34 -10.00 -11.71
C GLY A 54 10.94 -8.95 -12.63
N ASP A 55 10.55 -8.98 -13.90
CA ASP A 55 10.97 -8.01 -14.92
C ASP A 55 10.55 -6.58 -14.55
N LEU A 56 11.51 -5.78 -14.06
CA LEU A 56 11.26 -4.42 -13.57
C LEU A 56 10.79 -3.45 -14.68
N THR A 57 10.98 -3.79 -15.95
CA THR A 57 10.47 -3.00 -17.07
C THR A 57 8.97 -3.15 -17.25
N LYS A 58 8.38 -4.20 -16.67
CA LYS A 58 6.96 -4.52 -16.71
C LYS A 58 6.29 -4.33 -15.34
N LEU A 59 6.97 -3.69 -14.39
CA LEU A 59 6.46 -3.54 -13.03
C LEU A 59 5.24 -2.63 -12.97
N LEU A 60 5.34 -1.42 -13.53
CA LEU A 60 4.21 -0.50 -13.60
C LEU A 60 3.13 -1.07 -14.52
N GLY A 61 1.88 -1.03 -14.07
CA GLY A 61 0.75 -1.68 -14.76
C GLY A 61 0.54 -3.16 -14.42
N SER A 62 1.46 -3.80 -13.69
CA SER A 62 1.32 -5.22 -13.28
C SER A 62 0.50 -5.41 -12.00
N ASP A 63 0.29 -6.66 -11.62
CA ASP A 63 -0.32 -7.04 -10.34
C ASP A 63 0.56 -6.75 -9.11
N LYS A 64 1.76 -6.19 -9.31
CA LYS A 64 2.66 -5.72 -8.24
C LYS A 64 2.71 -4.20 -8.13
N ASP A 65 1.88 -3.52 -8.92
CA ASP A 65 1.67 -2.08 -8.87
C ASP A 65 0.29 -1.78 -8.26
N PRO A 66 0.23 -1.32 -6.99
CA PRO A 66 -1.03 -0.97 -6.36
C PRO A 66 -1.85 0.10 -7.11
N GLU A 67 -1.18 1.09 -7.72
CA GLU A 67 -1.88 2.14 -8.48
C GLU A 67 -2.57 1.54 -9.71
N ALA A 68 -1.92 0.59 -10.39
CA ALA A 68 -2.52 -0.15 -11.51
C ALA A 68 -3.70 -1.01 -11.07
N LEU A 69 -3.60 -1.71 -9.93
CA LEU A 69 -4.69 -2.53 -9.40
C LEU A 69 -5.92 -1.67 -9.06
N ILE A 70 -5.73 -0.50 -8.45
CA ILE A 70 -6.82 0.45 -8.19
C ILE A 70 -7.53 0.84 -9.50
N LYS A 71 -6.77 1.30 -10.50
CA LYS A 71 -7.32 1.71 -11.80
C LYS A 71 -8.08 0.60 -12.50
N GLN A 72 -7.54 -0.63 -12.47
CA GLN A 72 -8.17 -1.78 -13.09
C GLN A 72 -9.50 -2.14 -12.42
N LEU A 73 -9.56 -2.11 -11.09
CA LEU A 73 -10.78 -2.40 -10.35
C LEU A 73 -11.84 -1.31 -10.54
N ALA A 74 -11.44 -0.04 -10.46
CA ALA A 74 -12.33 1.09 -10.70
C ALA A 74 -12.90 1.08 -12.13
N ALA A 75 -12.06 0.87 -13.15
CA ALA A 75 -12.49 0.81 -14.54
C ALA A 75 -13.41 -0.38 -14.84
N ALA A 76 -13.27 -1.47 -14.09
CA ALA A 76 -14.10 -2.68 -14.21
C ALA A 76 -15.35 -2.65 -13.31
N ASP A 77 -15.62 -1.53 -12.63
CA ASP A 77 -16.70 -1.37 -11.65
C ASP A 77 -16.72 -2.52 -10.62
N LYS A 78 -15.53 -2.91 -10.15
CA LYS A 78 -15.35 -3.95 -9.15
C LYS A 78 -15.30 -3.33 -7.76
N GLN A 79 -15.81 -4.09 -6.79
CA GLN A 79 -15.74 -3.70 -5.40
C GLN A 79 -14.28 -3.56 -4.96
N LEU A 80 -13.97 -2.40 -4.39
CA LEU A 80 -12.72 -2.13 -3.71
C LEU A 80 -12.89 -2.46 -2.22
N PRO A 81 -11.94 -3.20 -1.60
CA PRO A 81 -11.94 -3.37 -0.16
C PRO A 81 -11.82 -2.02 0.54
N ASN A 82 -12.42 -1.89 1.72
CA ASN A 82 -12.19 -0.73 2.57
C ASN A 82 -10.70 -0.62 2.88
N MET A 83 -10.14 0.59 2.95
CA MET A 83 -8.72 0.78 3.21
C MET A 83 -8.50 1.67 4.43
N TYR A 84 -7.61 1.22 5.32
CA TYR A 84 -7.03 1.99 6.39
C TYR A 84 -5.53 2.07 6.16
N LEU A 85 -5.04 3.28 5.97
CA LEU A 85 -3.64 3.60 5.71
C LEU A 85 -3.15 4.50 6.84
N SER A 86 -2.02 4.17 7.45
CA SER A 86 -1.40 5.00 8.47
C SER A 86 0.11 5.05 8.33
N CYS A 87 0.70 6.22 8.57
CA CYS A 87 2.15 6.42 8.55
C CYS A 87 2.55 7.50 9.55
N GLY A 88 3.71 7.30 10.19
CA GLY A 88 4.32 8.31 11.04
C GLY A 88 4.84 9.47 10.21
N THR A 89 4.75 10.71 10.73
CA THR A 89 5.22 11.92 10.03
C THR A 89 6.74 12.03 9.94
N GLU A 90 7.48 11.33 10.81
CA GLU A 90 8.94 11.28 10.80
C GLU A 90 9.49 10.02 10.11
N ASP A 91 8.61 9.10 9.69
CA ASP A 91 8.97 7.86 9.00
C ASP A 91 9.59 8.15 7.62
N PHE A 92 10.70 7.49 7.28
CA PHE A 92 11.34 7.62 5.96
C PHE A 92 10.44 7.18 4.79
N LEU A 93 9.31 6.51 5.05
CA LEU A 93 8.26 6.15 4.09
C LEU A 93 7.09 7.13 4.06
N TYR A 94 7.13 8.22 4.82
CA TYR A 94 6.05 9.20 4.88
C TYR A 94 5.66 9.71 3.48
N ASP A 95 6.64 10.22 2.72
CA ASP A 95 6.40 10.76 1.38
C ASP A 95 5.76 9.75 0.42
N VAL A 96 6.10 8.47 0.52
CA VAL A 96 5.52 7.45 -0.37
C VAL A 96 4.10 7.08 0.03
N ASN A 97 3.78 7.15 1.32
CA ASN A 97 2.40 6.95 1.79
C ASN A 97 1.53 8.17 1.46
N LEU A 98 2.04 9.39 1.66
CA LEU A 98 1.35 10.63 1.31
C LEU A 98 1.08 10.70 -0.20
N ARG A 99 2.06 10.34 -1.05
CA ARG A 99 1.85 10.23 -2.50
C ARG A 99 0.70 9.29 -2.84
N TYR A 100 0.67 8.11 -2.22
CA TYR A 100 -0.37 7.11 -2.51
C TYR A 100 -1.75 7.57 -2.02
N HIS A 101 -1.82 8.23 -0.87
CA HIS A 101 -3.03 8.90 -0.40
C HIS A 101 -3.55 9.93 -1.42
N GLN A 102 -2.68 10.81 -1.92
CA GLN A 102 -3.04 11.80 -2.94
C GLN A 102 -3.51 11.14 -4.25
N PHE A 103 -2.87 10.05 -4.64
CA PHE A 103 -3.31 9.24 -5.78
C PHE A 103 -4.74 8.71 -5.58
N LEU A 104 -5.04 8.10 -4.43
CA LEU A 104 -6.38 7.58 -4.14
C LEU A 104 -7.44 8.69 -4.14
N LEU A 105 -7.13 9.88 -3.60
CA LEU A 105 -8.01 11.05 -3.68
C LEU A 105 -8.28 11.45 -5.14
N SER A 106 -7.25 11.47 -5.99
CA SER A 106 -7.38 11.85 -7.40
C SER A 106 -8.22 10.86 -8.23
N GLU A 107 -8.23 9.59 -7.84
CA GLU A 107 -9.05 8.54 -8.44
C GLU A 107 -10.43 8.41 -7.76
N ALA A 108 -10.77 9.33 -6.85
CA ALA A 108 -12.02 9.34 -6.07
C ALA A 108 -12.27 8.03 -5.29
N ILE A 109 -11.21 7.40 -4.79
CA ILE A 109 -11.30 6.17 -4.00
C ILE A 109 -11.48 6.50 -2.52
N GLU A 110 -12.58 6.01 -1.94
CA GLU A 110 -12.81 6.14 -0.51
C GLU A 110 -11.80 5.31 0.29
N HIS A 111 -11.18 5.95 1.28
CA HIS A 111 -10.23 5.31 2.19
C HIS A 111 -10.06 6.14 3.46
N THR A 112 -9.65 5.48 4.54
CA THR A 112 -9.21 6.12 5.78
C THR A 112 -7.70 6.31 5.72
N TYR A 113 -7.23 7.54 5.84
CA TYR A 113 -5.82 7.87 5.99
C TYR A 113 -5.59 8.58 7.32
N LYS A 114 -4.62 8.11 8.10
CA LYS A 114 -4.22 8.74 9.36
C LYS A 114 -2.72 9.00 9.37
N GLU A 115 -2.35 10.16 9.88
CA GLU A 115 -0.98 10.54 10.15
C GLU A 115 -0.86 10.92 11.63
N LYS A 116 0.23 10.52 12.27
CA LYS A 116 0.55 10.90 13.65
C LYS A 116 2.07 11.09 13.76
N PRO A 117 2.55 11.85 14.76
CA PRO A 117 3.96 11.82 15.12
C PRO A 117 4.43 10.38 15.38
N GLY A 118 5.56 10.01 14.81
CA GLY A 118 6.13 8.67 14.87
C GLY A 118 7.11 8.40 13.73
N ASP A 119 8.07 7.52 13.99
CA ASP A 119 9.04 7.01 13.02
C ASP A 119 8.73 5.53 12.70
N HIS A 120 9.59 4.87 11.95
CA HIS A 120 9.45 3.49 11.48
C HIS A 120 9.75 2.46 12.59
N THR A 121 8.99 2.50 13.68
CA THR A 121 9.25 1.72 14.89
C THR A 121 8.05 0.88 15.33
N TRP A 122 8.33 -0.10 16.21
CA TRP A 122 7.29 -0.98 16.75
C TRP A 122 6.30 -0.24 17.65
N GLU A 123 6.75 0.77 18.38
CA GLU A 123 5.90 1.59 19.25
C GLU A 123 4.81 2.29 18.42
N PHE A 124 5.17 2.86 17.27
CA PHE A 124 4.19 3.44 16.36
C PHE A 124 3.19 2.40 15.83
N TRP A 125 3.66 1.20 15.49
CA TRP A 125 2.78 0.13 14.98
C TRP A 125 1.89 -0.50 16.05
N ASP A 126 2.34 -0.55 17.31
CA ASP A 126 1.55 -1.07 18.44
C ASP A 126 0.33 -0.17 18.71
N GLU A 127 0.53 1.15 18.75
CA GLU A 127 -0.58 2.10 18.84
C GLU A 127 -1.42 2.12 17.55
N GLY A 128 -0.76 2.05 16.38
CA GLY A 128 -1.40 2.08 15.08
C GLY A 128 -2.31 0.88 14.81
N ILE A 129 -1.95 -0.31 15.32
CA ILE A 129 -2.75 -1.52 15.10
C ILE A 129 -4.03 -1.51 15.93
N GLU A 130 -4.01 -0.95 17.14
CA GLU A 130 -5.23 -0.80 17.97
C GLU A 130 -6.27 0.07 17.26
N ASP A 131 -5.85 1.24 16.76
CA ASP A 131 -6.69 2.14 15.96
C ASP A 131 -7.28 1.44 14.73
N ALA A 132 -6.46 0.64 14.04
CA ALA A 132 -6.85 -0.04 12.82
C ALA A 132 -7.83 -1.21 13.08
N LEU A 133 -7.66 -1.92 14.19
CA LEU A 133 -8.59 -2.98 14.63
C LEU A 133 -9.94 -2.39 15.09
N ASN A 134 -9.92 -1.26 15.78
CA ASN A 134 -11.14 -0.52 16.10
C ASN A 134 -11.86 -0.05 14.83
N TRP A 135 -11.12 0.43 13.84
CA TRP A 135 -11.68 0.80 12.54
C TRP A 135 -12.32 -0.39 11.81
N ILE A 136 -11.61 -1.52 11.69
CA ILE A 136 -12.10 -2.66 10.89
C ILE A 136 -13.32 -3.32 11.54
N SER A 137 -13.39 -3.34 12.88
CA SER A 137 -14.54 -3.87 13.62
C SER A 137 -15.79 -2.98 13.52
N ALA A 138 -15.63 -1.71 13.17
CA ALA A 138 -16.73 -0.78 12.93
C ALA A 138 -17.24 -0.81 11.48
N LEU A 139 -16.57 -1.53 10.56
CA LEU A 139 -17.07 -1.69 9.21
C LEU A 139 -18.42 -2.42 9.23
N PRO A 140 -19.39 -2.00 8.40
CA PRO A 140 -20.65 -2.71 8.31
C PRO A 140 -20.38 -4.17 7.92
N SER A 141 -21.05 -5.11 8.59
CA SER A 141 -21.02 -6.50 8.16
C SER A 141 -21.45 -6.56 6.71
N THR A 142 -20.62 -7.15 5.86
CA THR A 142 -21.00 -7.46 4.48
C THR A 142 -22.21 -8.36 4.56
N LYS A 143 -23.40 -7.83 4.26
CA LYS A 143 -24.61 -8.63 4.11
C LYS A 143 -24.35 -9.62 2.97
N GLU A 144 -24.18 -10.89 3.32
CA GLU A 144 -24.49 -12.00 2.42
C GLU A 144 -26.02 -12.16 2.34
#